data_AF-A0A539DT30-F1
#
_entry.id   AF-A0A539DT30-F1
#
_cell.length_a   1.000
_cell.length_b   1.000
_cell.length_c   1.000
_cell.angle_alpha   90.00
_cell.angle_beta   90.00
_cell.angle_gamma   90.00
#
_symmetry.space_group_name_H-M   'P 1'
#
loop_
_entity.id
_entity.type
_entity.pdbx_description
1 polymer ?
#
loop_
_entity_poly.entity_id
_entity_poly.type
_entity_poly.pdbx_seq_one_letter_code
_entity_poly.pdbx_strand_id
1 'polypeptide(L)'
;MATIDVLGEFINRLDEADATAAEYERVLEAVQLDRLDANISIKLSGFGLLLDQEHCYRLVEELCRAAARRGSFVRIDMEDSGCTTDTLNIYRRLRAAGHTNLGVVLQAYLRRSMDDIEALLPLSPNVRVCKGIYVEPEAIAFKDPDEIRASFDAMVERLLGAKCYVGI
;
A
#
# COMPACT_ATOMS: atom_id res chain seq x y z
N MET A 1 -11.27 -0.14 -15.12
CA MET A 1 -10.32 -0.68 -14.14
C MET A 1 -10.91 -0.66 -12.74
N ALA A 2 -11.07 -1.82 -12.12
CA ALA A 2 -11.51 -1.99 -10.74
C ALA A 2 -10.31 -2.29 -9.82
N THR A 3 -10.51 -2.18 -8.51
CA THR A 3 -9.62 -2.78 -7.51
C THR A 3 -10.44 -3.70 -6.61
N ILE A 4 -9.90 -4.88 -6.30
CA ILE A 4 -10.51 -5.87 -5.40
C ILE A 4 -9.70 -5.88 -4.11
N ASP A 5 -10.39 -5.92 -2.98
CA ASP A 5 -9.83 -6.02 -1.63
C ASP A 5 -10.49 -7.22 -0.96
N VAL A 6 -9.67 -8.14 -0.42
CA VAL A 6 -10.17 -9.20 0.46
C VAL A 6 -10.21 -8.59 1.86
N LEU A 7 -11.41 -8.51 2.44
CA LEU A 7 -11.62 -7.85 3.73
C LEU A 7 -10.96 -8.64 4.87
N GLY A 8 -10.11 -7.97 5.62
CA GLY A 8 -9.40 -8.49 6.78
C GLY A 8 -8.19 -7.59 7.12
N GLU A 9 -8.03 -7.27 8.39
CA GLU A 9 -6.91 -6.48 8.92
C GLU A 9 -6.69 -6.86 10.39
N PHE A 10 -5.49 -6.59 10.91
CA PHE A 10 -5.09 -6.79 12.31
C PHE A 10 -5.32 -8.22 12.83
N ILE A 11 -4.76 -9.20 12.12
CA ILE A 11 -4.78 -10.61 12.55
C ILE A 11 -4.00 -10.80 13.86
N ASN A 12 -4.36 -11.85 14.61
CA ASN A 12 -3.70 -12.15 15.89
C ASN A 12 -2.87 -13.44 15.85
N ARG A 13 -2.96 -14.22 14.77
CA ARG A 13 -2.18 -15.44 14.56
C ARG A 13 -1.56 -15.48 13.17
N LEU A 14 -0.37 -16.05 13.09
CA LEU A 14 0.39 -16.09 11.84
C LEU A 14 -0.28 -16.95 10.75
N ASP A 15 -1.02 -17.99 11.13
CA ASP A 15 -1.73 -18.84 10.15
C ASP A 15 -2.90 -18.13 9.46
N GLU A 16 -3.42 -17.03 10.03
CA GLU A 16 -4.37 -16.16 9.36
C GLU A 16 -3.72 -15.38 8.19
N ALA A 17 -2.40 -15.15 8.24
CA ALA A 17 -1.66 -14.51 7.15
C ALA A 17 -1.56 -15.41 5.92
N ASP A 18 -1.22 -16.69 6.14
CA ASP A 18 -1.20 -17.71 5.08
C ASP A 18 -2.59 -17.86 4.43
N ALA A 19 -3.65 -17.86 5.25
CA ALA A 19 -5.03 -17.92 4.77
C ALA A 19 -5.39 -16.67 3.93
N THR A 20 -4.98 -15.48 4.37
CA THR A 20 -5.19 -14.22 3.63
C THR A 20 -4.47 -14.25 2.29
N ALA A 21 -3.21 -14.68 2.24
CA ALA A 21 -2.46 -14.83 1.00
C ALA A 21 -3.15 -15.81 0.03
N ALA A 22 -3.67 -16.93 0.54
CA ALA A 22 -4.41 -17.91 -0.28
C ALA A 22 -5.73 -17.36 -0.84
N GLU A 23 -6.42 -16.45 -0.15
CA GLU A 23 -7.59 -15.75 -0.68
C GLU A 23 -7.21 -14.80 -1.83
N TYR A 24 -6.12 -14.04 -1.68
CA TYR A 24 -5.64 -13.15 -2.76
C TYR A 24 -5.17 -13.91 -4.00
N GLU A 25 -4.55 -15.09 -3.85
CA GLU A 25 -4.23 -15.95 -5.00
C GLU A 25 -5.49 -16.40 -5.75
N ARG A 26 -6.57 -16.75 -5.02
CA ARG A 26 -7.87 -17.09 -5.64
C ARG A 26 -8.49 -15.90 -6.37
N VAL A 27 -8.37 -14.70 -5.81
CA VAL A 27 -8.81 -13.47 -6.49
C VAL A 27 -8.01 -13.25 -7.78
N LEU A 28 -6.69 -13.38 -7.74
CA LEU A 28 -5.85 -13.23 -8.93
C LEU A 28 -6.16 -14.28 -10.00
N GLU A 29 -6.44 -15.51 -9.60
CA GLU A 29 -6.89 -16.56 -10.51
C GLU A 29 -8.24 -16.21 -11.17
N ALA A 30 -9.23 -15.77 -10.39
CA ALA A 30 -10.52 -15.36 -10.92
C ALA A 30 -10.41 -14.16 -11.88
N VAL A 31 -9.62 -13.14 -11.53
CA VAL A 31 -9.35 -11.97 -12.39
C VAL A 31 -8.78 -12.41 -13.74
N GLN A 32 -7.85 -13.38 -13.73
CA GLN A 32 -7.26 -13.90 -14.95
C GLN A 32 -8.24 -14.74 -15.78
N LEU A 33 -8.96 -15.67 -15.15
CA LEU A 33 -9.90 -16.59 -15.82
C LEU A 33 -11.04 -15.81 -16.49
N ASP A 34 -11.59 -14.83 -15.78
CA ASP A 34 -12.71 -14.01 -16.27
C ASP A 34 -12.25 -12.79 -17.08
N ARG A 35 -10.93 -12.61 -17.25
CA ARG A 35 -10.29 -11.53 -18.03
C ARG A 35 -10.74 -10.14 -17.57
N LEU A 36 -10.83 -9.96 -16.25
CA LEU A 36 -11.28 -8.72 -15.64
C LEU A 36 -10.18 -7.65 -15.70
N ASP A 37 -10.56 -6.42 -16.01
CA ASP A 37 -9.70 -5.24 -15.87
C ASP A 37 -9.66 -4.81 -14.38
N ALA A 38 -8.94 -5.59 -13.57
CA ALA A 38 -8.89 -5.43 -12.12
C ALA A 38 -7.48 -5.63 -11.53
N ASN A 39 -7.19 -4.86 -10.48
CA ASN A 39 -6.01 -4.96 -9.63
C ASN A 39 -6.40 -5.37 -8.21
N ILE A 40 -5.43 -5.68 -7.36
CA ILE A 40 -5.68 -5.95 -5.93
C ILE A 40 -5.14 -4.83 -5.05
N SER A 41 -5.84 -4.54 -3.97
CA SER A 41 -5.33 -3.74 -2.84
C SER A 41 -5.17 -4.67 -1.64
N ILE A 42 -4.09 -4.51 -0.88
CA ILE A 42 -3.75 -5.37 0.26
C ILE A 42 -3.41 -4.51 1.49
N LYS A 43 -3.71 -5.01 2.69
CA LYS A 43 -3.31 -4.43 3.98
C LYS A 43 -2.30 -5.35 4.64
N LEU A 44 -1.13 -4.83 5.02
CA LEU A 44 -0.02 -5.68 5.45
C LEU A 44 -0.26 -6.29 6.84
N SER A 45 -1.08 -5.68 7.69
CA SER A 45 -1.49 -6.31 8.94
C SER A 45 -2.18 -7.66 8.71
N GLY A 46 -2.97 -7.79 7.62
CA GLY A 46 -3.57 -9.05 7.17
C GLY A 46 -2.55 -10.09 6.70
N PHE A 47 -1.32 -9.67 6.41
CA PHE A 47 -0.18 -10.53 6.06
C PHE A 47 0.80 -10.71 7.23
N GLY A 48 0.41 -10.32 8.45
CA GLY A 48 1.23 -10.51 9.65
C GLY A 48 2.31 -9.45 9.88
N LEU A 49 2.16 -8.24 9.32
CA LEU A 49 3.12 -7.13 9.53
C LEU A 49 3.50 -6.92 11.01
N LEU A 50 2.49 -6.98 11.89
CA LEU A 50 2.63 -6.73 13.32
C LEU A 50 3.07 -7.97 14.12
N LEU A 51 3.17 -9.14 13.48
CA LEU A 51 3.52 -10.41 14.12
C LEU A 51 4.91 -10.88 13.71
N ASP A 52 5.18 -10.93 12.41
CA ASP A 52 6.46 -11.35 11.82
C ASP A 52 6.66 -10.66 10.46
N GLN A 53 7.49 -9.63 10.44
CA GLN A 53 7.75 -8.84 9.23
C GLN A 53 8.47 -9.63 8.13
N GLU A 54 9.27 -10.64 8.46
CA GLU A 54 9.94 -11.47 7.44
C GLU A 54 8.95 -12.44 6.81
N HIS A 55 8.04 -13.01 7.59
CA HIS A 55 6.95 -13.80 7.05
C HIS A 55 6.01 -12.96 6.17
N CYS A 56 5.61 -11.78 6.64
CA CYS A 56 4.83 -10.81 5.87
C CYS A 56 5.51 -10.48 4.53
N TYR A 57 6.79 -10.13 4.56
CA TYR A 57 7.56 -9.85 3.35
C TYR A 57 7.54 -11.02 2.36
N ARG A 58 7.78 -12.27 2.81
CA ARG A 58 7.79 -13.44 1.92
C ARG A 58 6.43 -13.65 1.25
N LEU A 59 5.33 -13.59 2.00
CA LEU A 59 3.99 -13.75 1.44
C LEU A 59 3.67 -12.66 0.40
N VAL A 60 4.00 -11.40 0.71
CA VAL A 60 3.74 -10.28 -0.21
C VAL A 60 4.63 -10.34 -1.45
N GLU A 61 5.88 -10.79 -1.31
CA GLU A 61 6.79 -10.99 -2.45
C GLU A 61 6.25 -12.08 -3.39
N GLU A 62 5.81 -13.22 -2.85
CA GLU A 62 5.19 -14.30 -3.60
C GLU A 62 3.93 -13.83 -4.34
N LEU A 63 3.06 -13.09 -3.64
CA LEU A 63 1.85 -12.49 -4.22
C LEU A 63 2.18 -11.49 -5.33
N CYS A 64 3.22 -10.66 -5.16
CA CYS A 64 3.68 -9.73 -6.19
C CYS A 64 4.16 -10.48 -7.45
N ARG A 65 4.89 -11.59 -7.29
CA ARG A 65 5.30 -12.46 -8.41
C ARG A 65 4.08 -13.07 -9.10
N ALA A 66 3.10 -13.51 -8.34
CA ALA A 66 1.86 -14.09 -8.84
C ALA A 66 1.00 -13.08 -9.62
N ALA A 67 0.87 -11.86 -9.12
CA ALA A 67 0.20 -10.76 -9.80
C ALA A 67 0.93 -10.40 -11.12
N ALA A 68 2.26 -10.31 -11.09
CA ALA A 68 3.07 -9.98 -12.27
C ALA A 68 2.88 -10.97 -13.41
N ARG A 69 2.88 -12.29 -13.12
CA ARG A 69 2.62 -13.35 -14.12
C ARG A 69 1.26 -13.24 -14.80
N ARG A 70 0.31 -12.56 -14.16
CA ARG A 70 -1.07 -12.40 -14.61
C ARG A 70 -1.37 -11.00 -15.16
N GLY A 71 -0.36 -10.11 -15.17
CA GLY A 71 -0.54 -8.72 -15.61
C GLY A 71 -1.30 -7.84 -14.62
N SER A 72 -1.45 -8.27 -13.36
CA SER A 72 -2.12 -7.51 -12.31
C SER A 72 -1.13 -6.65 -11.50
N PHE A 73 -1.64 -5.56 -10.96
CA PHE A 73 -0.93 -4.66 -10.06
C PHE A 73 -1.35 -4.88 -8.60
N VAL A 74 -0.41 -4.70 -7.67
CA VAL A 74 -0.65 -4.77 -6.22
C VAL A 74 -0.54 -3.37 -5.59
N ARG A 75 -1.62 -2.87 -5.01
CA ARG A 75 -1.58 -1.67 -4.16
C ARG A 75 -1.42 -2.09 -2.71
N ILE A 76 -0.38 -1.62 -2.04
CA ILE A 76 -0.24 -1.72 -0.60
C ILE A 76 -0.99 -0.54 0.02
N ASP A 77 -2.15 -0.81 0.61
CA ASP A 77 -2.94 0.18 1.34
C ASP A 77 -2.23 0.57 2.63
N MET A 78 -2.39 1.84 3.01
CA MET A 78 -1.78 2.39 4.21
C MET A 78 -2.79 2.35 5.35
N GLU A 79 -2.39 1.67 6.41
CA GLU A 79 -3.17 1.49 7.64
C GLU A 79 -2.88 2.65 8.61
N ASP A 80 -3.04 2.45 9.92
CA ASP A 80 -2.73 3.48 10.90
C ASP A 80 -1.22 3.81 10.99
N SER A 81 -0.91 4.85 11.76
CA SER A 81 0.45 5.37 11.93
C SER A 81 1.44 4.34 12.51
N GLY A 82 0.95 3.36 13.27
CA GLY A 82 1.74 2.25 13.80
C GLY A 82 2.25 1.30 12.72
N CYS A 83 1.55 1.19 11.59
CA CYS A 83 1.93 0.35 10.46
C CYS A 83 2.78 1.08 9.40
N THR A 84 2.81 2.42 9.43
CA THR A 84 3.32 3.23 8.31
C THR A 84 4.80 2.97 8.01
N THR A 85 5.66 3.01 9.02
CA THR A 85 7.12 2.83 8.82
C THR A 85 7.44 1.45 8.25
N ASP A 86 6.88 0.40 8.82
CA ASP A 86 7.16 -0.98 8.41
C ASP A 86 6.58 -1.28 7.02
N THR A 87 5.42 -0.70 6.70
CA THR A 87 4.84 -0.76 5.35
C THR A 87 5.77 -0.15 4.31
N LEU A 88 6.30 1.04 4.57
CA LEU A 88 7.25 1.68 3.66
C LEU A 88 8.58 0.91 3.56
N ASN A 89 9.02 0.25 4.62
CA ASN A 89 10.22 -0.59 4.60
C ASN A 89 10.03 -1.83 3.72
N ILE A 90 8.91 -2.55 3.86
CA ILE A 90 8.56 -3.68 2.99
C ILE A 90 8.44 -3.22 1.54
N TYR A 91 7.76 -2.10 1.27
CA TYR A 91 7.68 -1.52 -0.07
C TYR A 91 9.06 -1.29 -0.68
N ARG A 92 9.97 -0.61 0.04
CA ARG A 92 11.34 -0.35 -0.44
C ARG A 92 12.11 -1.65 -0.70
N ARG A 93 11.97 -2.66 0.17
CA ARG A 93 12.61 -3.97 0.00
C ARG A 93 12.10 -4.70 -1.24
N LEU A 94 10.78 -4.71 -1.48
CA LEU A 94 10.18 -5.29 -2.69
C LEU A 94 10.66 -4.56 -3.97
N ARG A 95 10.75 -3.22 -3.93
CA ARG A 95 11.31 -2.43 -5.03
C ARG A 95 12.78 -2.77 -5.28
N ALA A 96 13.59 -2.92 -4.23
CA ALA A 96 14.99 -3.32 -4.32
C ALA A 96 15.18 -4.75 -4.85
N ALA A 97 14.23 -5.65 -4.57
CA ALA A 97 14.18 -7.00 -5.13
C ALA A 97 13.74 -7.05 -6.62
N GLY A 98 13.41 -5.90 -7.22
CA GLY A 98 13.10 -5.77 -8.65
C GLY A 98 11.60 -5.77 -8.99
N HIS A 99 10.71 -5.76 -7.99
CA HIS A 99 9.27 -5.67 -8.25
C HIS A 99 8.89 -4.26 -8.73
N THR A 100 8.12 -4.19 -9.81
CA THR A 100 7.65 -2.95 -10.43
C THR A 100 6.13 -2.88 -10.58
N ASN A 101 5.43 -4.01 -10.43
CA ASN A 101 3.97 -4.13 -10.50
C ASN A 101 3.28 -3.84 -9.14
N LEU A 102 3.85 -2.93 -8.36
CA LEU A 102 3.32 -2.56 -7.06
C LEU A 102 3.46 -1.07 -6.76
N GLY A 103 2.60 -0.60 -5.87
CA GLY A 103 2.62 0.77 -5.37
C GLY A 103 2.09 0.85 -3.96
N VAL A 104 2.21 2.02 -3.35
CA VAL A 104 1.85 2.26 -1.95
C VAL A 104 0.83 3.39 -1.83
N VAL A 105 0.13 3.47 -0.70
CA VAL A 105 -0.73 4.61 -0.34
C VAL A 105 0.02 5.55 0.61
N LEU A 106 -0.19 6.87 0.48
CA LEU A 106 0.23 7.86 1.47
C LEU A 106 -0.96 8.74 1.88
N GLN A 107 -0.99 9.14 3.15
CA GLN A 107 -2.16 9.78 3.77
C GLN A 107 -1.87 11.25 4.10
N ALA A 108 -2.55 12.17 3.42
CA ALA A 108 -2.28 13.62 3.51
C ALA A 108 -2.48 14.24 4.89
N TYR A 109 -3.28 13.64 5.76
CA TYR A 109 -3.45 14.10 7.12
C TYR A 109 -2.23 13.86 8.02
N LEU A 110 -1.27 13.01 7.66
CA LEU A 110 -0.09 12.77 8.51
C LEU A 110 0.97 13.81 8.21
N ARG A 111 1.52 14.41 9.28
CA ARG A 111 2.58 15.43 9.19
C ARG A 111 3.86 14.89 8.53
N ARG A 112 4.11 13.59 8.62
CA ARG A 112 5.28 12.90 8.04
C ARG A 112 5.19 12.65 6.53
N SER A 113 4.00 12.74 5.93
CA SER A 113 3.80 12.18 4.58
C SER A 113 4.57 12.89 3.47
N MET A 114 4.87 14.18 3.60
CA MET A 114 5.72 14.86 2.63
C MET A 114 7.17 14.34 2.68
N ASP A 115 7.70 14.11 3.88
CA ASP A 115 9.05 13.54 4.04
C ASP A 115 9.10 12.10 3.50
N ASP A 116 8.05 11.32 3.72
CA ASP A 116 7.94 9.97 3.15
C ASP A 116 7.88 10.00 1.61
N ILE A 117 7.22 11.00 1.00
CA ILE A 117 7.27 11.22 -0.45
C ILE A 117 8.72 11.43 -0.89
N GLU A 118 9.41 12.42 -0.31
CA GLU A 118 10.79 12.77 -0.68
C GLU A 118 11.72 11.56 -0.62
N ALA A 119 11.60 10.77 0.44
CA ALA A 119 12.38 9.55 0.64
C ALA A 119 12.09 8.46 -0.41
N LEU A 120 10.90 8.44 -1.01
CA LEU A 120 10.51 7.44 -2.00
C LEU A 120 10.79 7.87 -3.44
N LEU A 121 10.96 9.17 -3.73
CA LEU A 121 11.16 9.68 -5.10
C LEU A 121 12.31 9.04 -5.89
N PRO A 122 13.46 8.66 -5.29
CA PRO A 122 14.50 7.92 -6.02
C PRO A 122 14.01 6.63 -6.65
N LEU A 123 12.90 6.06 -6.15
CA LEU A 123 12.27 4.85 -6.66
C LEU A 123 11.24 5.13 -7.76
N SER A 124 10.96 6.39 -8.12
CA SER A 124 9.85 6.77 -9.03
C SER A 124 8.54 6.05 -8.66
N PRO A 125 8.04 6.24 -7.43
CA PRO A 125 7.01 5.39 -6.86
C PRO A 125 5.67 5.56 -7.59
N ASN A 126 4.90 4.48 -7.66
CA ASN A 126 3.48 4.55 -7.97
C ASN A 126 2.74 4.75 -6.64
N VAL A 127 2.17 5.93 -6.42
CA VAL A 127 1.55 6.30 -5.14
C VAL A 127 0.07 6.58 -5.35
N ARG A 128 -0.78 6.08 -4.46
CA ARG A 128 -2.14 6.61 -4.29
C ARG A 128 -2.13 7.57 -3.11
N VAL A 129 -2.60 8.79 -3.30
CA VAL A 129 -2.73 9.77 -2.22
C VAL A 129 -4.16 9.72 -1.72
N CYS A 130 -4.36 9.61 -0.41
CA CYS A 130 -5.67 9.73 0.22
C CYS A 130 -5.60 10.75 1.37
N LYS A 131 -6.74 11.15 1.94
CA LYS A 131 -6.72 12.04 3.12
C LYS A 131 -6.22 11.33 4.37
N GLY A 132 -6.57 10.06 4.55
CA GLY A 132 -6.42 9.33 5.81
C GLY A 132 -7.75 9.18 6.54
N ILE A 133 -7.97 8.02 7.16
CA ILE A 133 -9.27 7.64 7.74
C ILE A 133 -9.18 7.20 9.21
N TYR A 134 -7.97 6.97 9.74
CA TYR A 134 -7.77 6.51 11.11
C TYR A 134 -7.83 7.68 12.11
N VAL A 135 -8.04 7.38 13.39
CA VAL A 135 -8.10 8.40 14.43
C VAL A 135 -6.74 8.55 15.09
N GLU A 136 -5.95 9.50 14.60
CA GLU A 136 -4.57 9.75 15.07
C GLU A 136 -4.47 10.97 16.00
N PRO A 137 -3.48 11.08 16.90
CA PRO A 137 -3.30 12.28 17.71
C PRO A 137 -2.85 13.50 16.87
N GLU A 138 -3.25 14.71 17.28
CA GLU A 138 -2.92 15.97 16.58
C GLU A 138 -1.40 16.22 16.43
N ALA A 139 -0.62 15.66 17.36
CA ALA A 139 0.84 15.70 17.33
C ALA A 139 1.43 15.10 16.04
N ILE A 140 0.75 14.13 15.42
CA ILE A 140 1.23 13.46 14.20
C ILE A 140 0.29 13.66 13.00
N ALA A 141 -0.94 14.10 13.23
CA ALA A 141 -1.94 14.28 12.18
C ALA A 141 -2.59 15.68 12.23
N PHE A 142 -2.79 16.29 11.08
CA PHE A 142 -3.61 17.48 10.92
C PHE A 142 -5.06 17.19 11.31
N LYS A 143 -5.68 18.13 12.00
CA LYS A 143 -7.09 18.04 12.44
C LYS A 143 -7.99 18.98 11.66
N ASP A 144 -7.45 20.08 11.18
CA ASP A 144 -8.18 21.03 10.34
C ASP A 144 -8.39 20.44 8.93
N PRO A 145 -9.64 20.36 8.43
CA PRO A 145 -9.91 19.93 7.06
C PRO A 145 -9.21 20.74 5.98
N ASP A 146 -8.92 22.02 6.20
CA ASP A 146 -8.20 22.88 5.24
C ASP A 146 -6.70 22.57 5.22
N GLU A 147 -6.09 22.29 6.37
CA GLU A 147 -4.70 21.80 6.43
C GLU A 147 -4.57 20.44 5.71
N ILE A 148 -5.54 19.53 5.89
CA ILE A 148 -5.55 18.23 5.21
C ILE A 148 -5.66 18.40 3.69
N ARG A 149 -6.50 19.33 3.21
CA ARG A 149 -6.61 19.63 1.77
C ARG A 149 -5.34 20.24 1.22
N ALA A 150 -4.76 21.22 1.91
CA ALA A 150 -3.50 21.85 1.49
C ALA A 150 -2.35 20.84 1.42
N SER A 151 -2.26 19.94 2.40
CA SER A 151 -1.30 18.83 2.39
C SER A 151 -1.54 17.88 1.22
N PHE A 152 -2.80 17.51 0.95
CA PHE A 152 -3.18 16.63 -0.16
C PHE A 152 -2.75 17.23 -1.51
N ASP A 153 -3.09 18.49 -1.75
CA ASP A 153 -2.76 19.20 -2.99
C ASP A 153 -1.22 19.27 -3.16
N ALA A 154 -0.50 19.66 -2.11
CA ALA A 154 0.96 19.72 -2.12
C ALA A 154 1.60 18.34 -2.43
N MET A 155 1.08 17.26 -1.85
CA MET A 155 1.58 15.90 -2.10
C MET A 155 1.37 15.48 -3.56
N VAL A 156 0.17 15.73 -4.11
CA VAL A 156 -0.16 15.42 -5.50
C VAL A 156 0.72 16.23 -6.46
N GLU A 157 0.83 17.54 -6.26
CA GLU A 157 1.71 18.41 -7.05
C GLU A 157 3.16 17.94 -7.03
N ARG A 158 3.66 17.57 -5.84
CA ARG A 158 5.04 17.15 -5.66
C ARG A 158 5.36 15.85 -6.41
N LEU A 159 4.46 14.87 -6.35
CA LEU A 159 4.61 13.59 -7.04
C LEU A 159 4.48 13.75 -8.57
N LEU A 160 3.50 14.53 -9.04
CA LEU A 160 3.32 14.81 -10.46
C LEU A 160 4.50 15.61 -11.04
N GLY A 161 5.00 16.60 -10.31
CA GLY A 161 6.21 17.36 -10.69
C GLY A 161 7.46 16.47 -10.80
N ALA A 162 7.54 15.40 -10.00
CA ALA A 162 8.56 14.37 -10.11
C ALA A 162 8.27 13.29 -11.16
N LYS A 163 7.21 13.44 -11.96
CA LYS A 163 6.77 12.49 -13.00
C LYS A 163 6.43 11.10 -12.46
N CYS A 164 6.01 11.01 -11.19
CA CYS A 164 5.51 9.77 -10.60
C CYS A 164 4.07 9.50 -11.06
N TYR A 165 3.66 8.23 -11.06
CA TYR A 165 2.23 7.91 -11.22
C TYR A 165 1.49 8.20 -9.91
N VAL A 166 0.41 8.96 -9.99
CA VAL A 166 -0.42 9.35 -8.85
C VAL A 166 -1.85 8.86 -9.05
N GLY A 167 -2.31 7.98 -8.16
CA GLY A 167 -3.73 7.66 -8.00
C GLY A 167 -4.39 8.64 -7.05
N ILE A 168 -5.50 9.25 -7.47
CA ILE A 168 -6.31 10.22 -6.71
C ILE A 168 -7.70 9.62 -6.53
#